data_AF-A0A8B6EDK2-F1
#
_entry.id   AF-A0A8B6EDK2-F1
#
_cell.length_a   1.000
_cell.length_b   1.000
_cell.length_c   1.000
_cell.angle_alpha   90.00
_cell.angle_beta   90.00
_cell.angle_gamma   90.00
#
_symmetry.space_group_name_H-M   'P 1'
#
loop_
_entity.id
_entity.type
_entity.pdbx_description
1 polymer ?
#
loop_
_entity_poly.entity_id
_entity_poly.type
_entity_poly.pdbx_seq_one_letter_code
_entity_poly.pdbx_strand_id
1 'polypeptide(L)'
;MELFSNKLTTRIGTWNVRTLYQSGKCAQVANEMDRYKIEILGLSEIRWNTSGMTHLNTGFLPLQTTIERVPKRDLLVLIVDQSAKVGPERKGWEREIGPHGIGKMNENGELCADFCATNNLSIGGTLFKHKNCHKVTWCHAGNAKNHIDHISTSQRWRSSLQDVRAKRGTDAASDHNLVIGSIKMKLLAQKKSVVKRRKFNIGKLKLPNIREEFQISLQNRFSAISDLDIRGE
;
A
#
# COMPACT_ATOMS: atom_id res chain seq x y z
N MET A 1 -0.60 12.73 -5.73
CA MET A 1 -0.30 11.36 -6.21
C MET A 1 -1.47 10.47 -5.80
N GLU A 2 -2.09 9.75 -6.74
CA GLU A 2 -3.20 8.83 -6.43
C GLU A 2 -2.62 7.45 -6.11
N LEU A 3 -2.56 7.09 -4.83
CA LEU A 3 -2.09 5.78 -4.37
C LEU A 3 -3.25 4.79 -4.32
N PHE A 4 -2.95 3.51 -4.57
CA PHE A 4 -3.90 2.41 -4.47
C PHE A 4 -5.21 2.67 -5.25
N SER A 5 -5.06 3.10 -6.50
CA SER A 5 -6.21 3.27 -7.41
C SER A 5 -6.47 2.01 -8.24
N ASN A 6 -7.64 1.96 -8.87
CA ASN A 6 -7.96 0.92 -9.84
C ASN A 6 -7.39 1.20 -11.24
N LYS A 7 -6.91 2.42 -11.48
CA LYS A 7 -6.35 2.85 -12.77
C LYS A 7 -4.86 2.58 -12.82
N LEU A 8 -4.15 2.95 -11.76
CA LEU A 8 -2.70 2.92 -11.68
C LEU A 8 -2.22 1.75 -10.81
N THR A 9 -1.02 1.27 -11.13
CA THR A 9 -0.33 0.31 -10.27
C THR A 9 0.55 1.09 -9.31
N THR A 10 0.34 0.92 -8.01
CA THR A 10 1.22 1.43 -6.96
C THR A 10 2.34 0.43 -6.73
N ARG A 11 3.58 0.90 -6.81
CA ARG A 11 4.79 0.16 -6.50
C ARG A 11 5.24 0.49 -5.09
N ILE A 12 5.37 -0.57 -4.31
CA ILE A 12 5.90 -0.50 -2.96
C ILE A 12 7.21 -1.27 -2.92
N GLY A 13 8.13 -0.88 -2.05
CA GLY A 13 9.41 -1.57 -1.91
C GLY A 13 9.78 -1.83 -0.46
N THR A 14 10.64 -2.81 -0.24
CA THR A 14 11.42 -2.98 0.99
C THR A 14 12.90 -3.06 0.65
N TRP A 15 13.74 -2.38 1.43
CA TRP A 15 15.18 -2.41 1.26
C TRP A 15 15.92 -2.29 2.59
N ASN A 16 16.69 -3.33 2.92
CA ASN A 16 17.70 -3.26 3.97
C ASN A 16 18.93 -2.53 3.42
N VAL A 17 19.17 -1.31 3.94
CA VAL A 17 20.22 -0.42 3.45
C VAL A 17 21.49 -0.46 4.31
N ARG A 18 21.52 -1.27 5.38
CA ARG A 18 22.61 -1.39 6.39
C ARG A 18 22.97 -0.15 7.19
N THR A 19 22.98 1.02 6.55
CA THR A 19 23.22 2.33 7.14
C THR A 19 22.91 3.40 6.10
N LEU A 20 22.33 4.52 6.51
CA LEU A 20 22.23 5.73 5.69
C LEU A 20 23.30 6.78 6.01
N TYR A 21 24.19 6.55 6.98
CA TYR A 21 25.23 7.52 7.34
C TYR A 21 26.29 7.75 6.27
N GLN A 22 26.41 6.83 5.32
CA GLN A 22 27.37 6.97 4.24
C GLN A 22 26.94 8.12 3.32
N SER A 23 27.86 9.04 3.05
CA SER A 23 27.61 10.18 2.16
C SER A 23 27.09 9.70 0.80
N GLY A 24 26.06 10.39 0.29
CA GLY A 24 25.43 10.07 -1.00
C GLY A 24 24.41 8.92 -0.95
N LYS A 25 24.36 8.11 0.11
CA LYS A 25 23.49 6.92 0.16
C LYS A 25 22.00 7.24 0.19
N CYS A 26 21.61 8.32 0.85
CA CYS A 26 20.23 8.81 0.78
C CYS A 26 19.84 9.24 -0.64
N ALA A 27 20.73 9.92 -1.35
CA ALA A 27 20.50 10.32 -2.73
C ALA A 27 20.43 9.10 -3.65
N GLN A 28 21.27 8.07 -3.41
CA GLN A 28 21.18 6.79 -4.09
C GLN A 28 19.83 6.10 -3.87
N VAL A 29 19.34 6.03 -2.63
CA VAL A 29 18.02 5.47 -2.33
C VAL A 29 16.92 6.26 -3.05
N ALA A 30 16.98 7.60 -3.04
CA ALA A 30 16.03 8.44 -3.76
C ALA A 30 16.08 8.19 -5.29
N ASN A 31 17.28 8.11 -5.87
CA ASN A 31 17.46 7.80 -7.28
C ASN A 31 16.89 6.44 -7.66
N GLU A 32 17.02 5.42 -6.80
CA GLU A 32 16.44 4.11 -7.05
C GLU A 32 14.90 4.11 -6.89
N MET A 33 14.36 4.91 -5.96
CA MET A 33 12.92 5.16 -5.89
C MET A 33 12.40 5.77 -7.19
N ASP A 34 13.08 6.78 -7.73
CA ASP A 34 12.71 7.43 -9.00
C ASP A 34 12.86 6.47 -10.19
N ARG A 35 14.00 5.79 -10.28
CA ARG A 35 14.32 4.83 -11.35
C ARG A 35 13.27 3.73 -11.46
N TYR A 36 12.83 3.19 -10.33
CA TYR A 36 11.82 2.14 -10.30
C TYR A 36 10.39 2.64 -10.08
N LYS A 37 10.20 3.95 -9.97
CA LYS A 37 8.90 4.61 -9.73
C LYS A 37 8.20 4.04 -8.50
N ILE A 38 8.91 3.98 -7.39
CA ILE A 38 8.42 3.46 -6.11
C ILE A 38 7.73 4.59 -5.37
N GLU A 39 6.47 4.40 -5.01
CA GLU A 39 5.71 5.41 -4.28
C GLU A 39 5.84 5.26 -2.76
N ILE A 40 6.06 4.03 -2.25
CA ILE A 40 6.27 3.76 -0.83
C ILE A 40 7.45 2.81 -0.66
N LEU A 41 8.47 3.21 0.10
CA LEU A 41 9.63 2.38 0.38
C LEU A 41 9.78 2.18 1.90
N GLY A 42 9.73 0.92 2.33
CA GLY A 42 10.16 0.51 3.66
C GLY A 42 11.67 0.34 3.68
N LEU A 43 12.33 0.96 4.65
CA LEU A 43 13.78 0.87 4.85
C LEU A 43 14.07 0.21 6.18
N SER A 44 15.01 -0.74 6.19
CA SER A 44 15.51 -1.39 7.41
C SER A 44 17.03 -1.16 7.56
N GLU A 45 17.51 -1.34 8.80
CA GLU A 45 18.91 -1.06 9.19
C GLU A 45 19.41 0.33 8.78
N ILE A 46 18.57 1.37 8.87
CA ILE A 46 18.98 2.75 8.52
C ILE A 46 20.15 3.24 9.43
N ARG A 47 20.20 2.77 10.68
CA ARG A 47 21.16 3.14 11.73
C ARG A 47 21.22 4.64 12.11
N TRP A 48 20.39 5.49 11.51
CA TRP A 48 20.32 6.94 11.76
C TRP A 48 19.73 7.26 13.16
N ASN A 49 20.45 8.05 13.96
CA ASN A 49 20.15 8.32 15.38
C ASN A 49 19.67 9.76 15.69
N THR A 50 19.06 10.47 14.75
CA THR A 50 18.69 11.89 14.92
C THR A 50 17.17 12.12 14.92
N SER A 51 16.77 13.40 14.92
CA SER A 51 15.40 13.93 14.87
C SER A 51 14.44 13.15 13.96
N GLY A 52 13.23 12.86 14.46
CA GLY A 52 12.21 12.06 13.78
C GLY A 52 12.15 10.60 14.25
N MET A 53 13.07 10.18 15.13
CA MET A 53 13.03 8.89 15.81
C MET A 53 12.06 8.94 16.99
N THR A 54 10.94 8.21 16.89
CA THR A 54 10.06 7.96 18.03
C THR A 54 10.48 6.67 18.71
N HIS A 55 11.03 6.78 19.92
CA HIS A 55 11.17 5.63 20.79
C HIS A 55 9.78 5.20 21.25
N LEU A 56 9.35 4.00 20.89
CA LEU A 56 8.13 3.43 21.44
C LEU A 56 8.36 3.19 22.94
N ASN A 57 7.50 3.74 23.81
CA ASN A 57 7.63 3.61 25.27
C ASN A 57 7.63 2.15 25.76
N THR A 58 7.11 1.22 24.95
CA THR A 58 7.12 -0.23 25.18
C THR A 58 8.16 -0.98 24.33
N GLY A 59 8.97 -0.27 23.54
CA GLY A 59 9.91 -0.83 22.55
C GLY A 59 9.25 -1.51 21.34
N PHE A 60 8.00 -1.97 21.48
CA PHE A 60 7.23 -2.66 20.46
C PHE A 60 5.75 -2.26 20.61
N LEU A 61 5.11 -1.80 19.54
CA LEU A 61 3.75 -2.24 19.32
C LEU A 61 3.90 -3.71 18.92
N PRO A 62 3.30 -4.69 19.63
CA PRO A 62 3.27 -6.04 19.11
C PRO A 62 2.65 -5.94 17.72
N LEU A 63 3.40 -6.33 16.69
CA LEU A 63 2.95 -6.28 15.28
C LEU A 63 1.52 -6.84 15.16
N GLN A 64 1.24 -7.88 15.94
CA GLN A 64 -0.07 -8.48 16.13
C GLN A 64 -1.17 -7.47 16.49
N THR A 65 -1.00 -6.68 17.55
CA THR A 65 -1.98 -5.66 17.97
C THR A 65 -2.21 -4.61 16.90
N THR A 66 -1.19 -4.28 16.10
CA THR A 66 -1.34 -3.32 15.00
C THR A 66 -2.19 -3.91 13.88
N ILE A 67 -1.96 -5.17 13.51
CA ILE A 67 -2.75 -5.88 12.50
C ILE A 67 -4.21 -6.02 12.95
N GLU A 68 -4.45 -6.35 14.22
CA GLU A 68 -5.80 -6.53 14.77
C GLU A 68 -6.65 -5.25 14.72
N ARG A 69 -6.02 -4.08 14.76
CA ARG A 69 -6.70 -2.79 14.62
C ARG A 69 -7.10 -2.46 13.19
N VAL A 70 -6.49 -3.12 12.19
CA VAL A 70 -6.80 -2.87 10.78
C VAL A 70 -8.11 -3.57 10.42
N PRO A 71 -9.13 -2.84 9.91
CA PRO A 71 -10.37 -3.47 9.46
C PRO A 71 -10.09 -4.53 8.40
N LYS A 72 -10.68 -5.73 8.55
CA LYS A 72 -10.50 -6.86 7.61
C LYS A 72 -10.88 -6.56 6.15
N ARG A 73 -11.59 -5.46 5.90
CA ARG A 73 -11.97 -5.01 4.55
C ARG A 73 -10.89 -4.16 3.89
N ASP A 74 -9.99 -3.57 4.66
CA ASP A 74 -8.96 -2.64 4.18
C ASP A 74 -7.76 -3.42 3.63
N LEU A 75 -6.98 -2.76 2.77
CA LEU A 75 -5.74 -3.32 2.27
C LEU A 75 -4.67 -3.26 3.37
N LEU A 76 -4.27 -4.43 3.85
CA LEU A 76 -3.09 -4.59 4.70
C LEU A 76 -1.93 -5.14 3.87
N VAL A 77 -0.79 -4.45 3.92
CA VAL A 77 0.49 -4.87 3.35
C VAL A 77 1.54 -4.79 4.44
N LEU A 78 2.30 -5.87 4.62
CA LEU A 78 3.46 -5.93 5.49
C LEU A 78 4.73 -5.79 4.65
N ILE A 79 5.48 -4.72 4.90
CA ILE A 79 6.73 -4.36 4.22
C ILE A 79 7.84 -4.33 5.27
N VAL A 80 8.43 -5.49 5.56
CA VAL A 80 9.43 -5.63 6.62
C VAL A 80 10.52 -6.61 6.21
N ASP A 81 11.71 -6.46 6.80
CA ASP A 81 12.75 -7.48 6.76
C ASP A 81 12.33 -8.63 7.69
N GLN A 82 11.96 -9.75 7.09
CA GLN A 82 11.48 -10.92 7.83
C GLN A 82 12.60 -11.89 8.15
N SER A 83 13.76 -11.78 7.49
CA SER A 83 14.87 -12.73 7.63
C SER A 83 14.43 -14.21 7.56
N ALA A 84 13.41 -14.49 6.73
CA ALA A 84 12.66 -15.75 6.72
C ALA A 84 12.80 -16.47 5.37
N LYS A 85 13.36 -17.69 5.37
CA LYS A 85 13.47 -18.50 4.15
C LYS A 85 12.20 -19.31 3.99
N VAL A 86 11.41 -18.96 2.98
CA VAL A 86 10.19 -19.68 2.65
C VAL A 86 10.41 -20.41 1.32
N GLY A 87 10.48 -21.73 1.42
CA GLY A 87 10.68 -22.64 0.29
C GLY A 87 9.41 -22.88 -0.53
N PRO A 88 9.44 -23.83 -1.48
CA PRO A 88 8.27 -24.25 -2.23
C PRO A 88 7.36 -25.23 -1.47
N GLU A 89 7.86 -25.83 -0.38
CA GLU A 89 7.05 -26.66 0.51
C GLU A 89 6.00 -25.79 1.22
N ARG A 90 4.75 -26.24 1.19
CA ARG A 90 3.59 -25.44 1.61
C ARG A 90 2.45 -26.27 2.18
N LYS A 91 2.66 -27.57 2.45
CA LYS A 91 1.63 -28.42 3.04
C LYS A 91 1.19 -27.83 4.38
N GLY A 92 -0.08 -27.48 4.52
CA GLY A 92 -0.63 -26.80 5.70
C GLY A 92 -0.64 -25.27 5.65
N TRP A 93 0.04 -24.66 4.66
CA TRP A 93 0.08 -23.20 4.43
C TRP A 93 -0.23 -22.85 2.97
N GLU A 94 -1.09 -23.65 2.32
CA GLU A 94 -1.36 -23.55 0.89
C GLU A 94 -1.92 -22.18 0.45
N ARG A 95 -2.52 -21.43 1.38
CA ARG A 95 -3.13 -20.12 1.14
C ARG A 95 -2.14 -18.97 1.36
N GLU A 96 -1.20 -19.17 2.27
CA GLU A 96 -0.21 -18.19 2.72
C GLU A 96 1.02 -18.24 1.80
N ILE A 97 1.50 -19.44 1.49
CA ILE A 97 2.72 -19.70 0.73
C ILE A 97 2.39 -20.07 -0.71
N GLY A 98 3.04 -19.40 -1.66
CA GLY A 98 2.97 -19.73 -3.07
C GLY A 98 3.98 -20.81 -3.49
N PRO A 99 3.78 -21.45 -4.65
CA PRO A 99 4.60 -22.58 -5.09
C PRO A 99 5.97 -22.17 -5.65
N HIS A 100 6.35 -20.90 -5.53
CA HIS A 100 7.53 -20.33 -6.19
C HIS A 100 8.58 -19.81 -5.21
N GLY A 101 8.48 -20.14 -3.92
CA GLY A 101 9.58 -19.98 -2.96
C GLY A 101 10.85 -20.71 -3.42
N ILE A 102 12.00 -20.37 -2.82
CA ILE A 102 13.30 -20.97 -3.16
C ILE A 102 14.03 -21.41 -1.90
N GLY A 103 14.78 -22.52 -2.02
CA GLY A 103 15.54 -23.08 -0.92
C GLY A 103 14.69 -23.89 0.06
N LYS A 104 15.37 -24.41 1.09
CA LYS A 104 14.73 -25.12 2.21
C LYS A 104 14.21 -24.12 3.23
N MET A 105 13.01 -24.36 3.72
CA MET A 105 12.41 -23.55 4.78
C MET A 105 13.27 -23.66 6.05
N ASN A 106 13.47 -22.53 6.73
CA ASN A 106 14.13 -22.46 8.03
C ASN A 106 13.11 -22.16 9.13
N GLU A 107 13.53 -22.23 10.39
CA GLU A 107 12.67 -21.95 11.56
C GLU A 107 11.97 -20.59 11.47
N ASN A 108 12.70 -19.54 11.06
CA ASN A 108 12.10 -18.21 10.82
C ASN A 108 11.04 -18.25 9.69
N GLY A 109 11.25 -19.09 8.68
CA GLY A 109 10.30 -19.33 7.60
C GLY A 109 9.01 -19.95 8.10
N GLU A 110 9.11 -20.94 9.00
CA GLU A 110 7.95 -21.57 9.65
C GLU A 110 7.20 -20.56 10.53
N LEU A 111 7.91 -19.83 11.40
CA LEU A 111 7.31 -18.78 12.22
C LEU A 111 6.63 -17.69 11.38
N CYS A 112 7.23 -17.32 10.25
CA CYS A 112 6.63 -16.37 9.32
C CYS A 112 5.37 -16.94 8.65
N ALA A 113 5.38 -18.22 8.28
CA ALA A 113 4.23 -18.90 7.69
C ALA A 113 3.07 -18.99 8.68
N ASP A 114 3.35 -19.39 9.93
CA ASP A 114 2.36 -19.46 11.01
C ASP A 114 1.80 -18.07 11.33
N PHE A 115 2.65 -17.06 11.46
CA PHE A 115 2.21 -15.69 11.65
C PHE A 115 1.30 -15.21 10.51
N CYS A 116 1.64 -15.53 9.26
CA CYS A 116 0.82 -15.21 8.11
C CYS A 116 -0.51 -15.98 8.11
N ALA A 117 -0.52 -17.24 8.54
CA ALA A 117 -1.72 -18.06 8.64
C ALA A 117 -2.69 -17.49 9.69
N THR A 118 -2.18 -17.18 10.89
CA THR A 118 -2.97 -16.56 11.96
C THR A 118 -3.62 -15.24 11.53
N ASN A 119 -2.90 -14.45 10.73
CA ASN A 119 -3.32 -13.11 10.32
C ASN A 119 -3.94 -13.04 8.91
N ASN A 120 -4.23 -14.18 8.27
CA ASN A 120 -4.76 -14.26 6.91
C ASN A 120 -3.95 -13.43 5.89
N LEU A 121 -2.62 -13.56 5.94
CA LEU A 121 -1.69 -12.93 5.01
C LEU A 121 -1.20 -13.94 3.96
N SER A 122 -0.75 -13.43 2.83
CA SER A 122 -0.06 -14.17 1.78
C SER A 122 1.35 -13.62 1.60
N ILE A 123 2.34 -14.52 1.53
CA ILE A 123 3.75 -14.19 1.38
C ILE A 123 4.06 -13.93 -0.10
N GLY A 124 4.04 -12.66 -0.51
CA GLY A 124 4.16 -12.22 -1.90
C GLY A 124 5.40 -12.76 -2.63
N GLY A 125 6.54 -12.85 -1.94
CA GLY A 125 7.80 -13.34 -2.51
C GLY A 125 7.75 -14.77 -3.05
N THR A 126 6.79 -15.58 -2.59
CA THR A 126 6.64 -16.98 -3.02
C THR A 126 5.53 -17.19 -4.06
N LEU A 127 4.75 -16.14 -4.39
CA LEU A 127 3.53 -16.29 -5.20
C LEU A 127 3.77 -16.31 -6.71
N PHE A 128 4.85 -15.69 -7.19
CA PHE A 128 5.06 -15.40 -8.60
C PHE A 128 6.21 -16.21 -9.20
N LYS A 129 5.99 -16.75 -10.40
CA LYS A 129 7.00 -17.51 -11.14
C LYS A 129 8.03 -16.55 -11.72
N HIS A 130 9.23 -16.56 -11.14
CA HIS A 130 10.39 -15.80 -11.63
C HIS A 130 11.64 -16.64 -11.71
N LYS A 131 12.63 -16.18 -12.48
CA LYS A 131 14.01 -16.69 -12.41
C LYS A 131 14.57 -16.41 -11.01
N ASN A 132 15.41 -17.29 -10.48
CA ASN A 132 15.97 -17.16 -9.12
C ASN A 132 16.69 -15.82 -8.90
N CYS A 133 17.33 -15.26 -9.93
CA CYS A 133 17.98 -13.96 -9.86
C CYS A 133 17.02 -12.78 -9.57
N HIS A 134 15.71 -12.95 -9.76
CA HIS A 134 14.69 -11.95 -9.41
C HIS A 134 13.95 -12.30 -8.10
N LYS A 135 14.41 -13.32 -7.36
CA LYS A 135 13.88 -13.72 -6.05
C LYS A 135 14.91 -13.59 -4.94
N VAL A 136 16.20 -13.69 -5.27
CA VAL A 136 17.29 -13.54 -4.30
C VAL A 136 17.32 -12.10 -3.79
N THR A 137 17.15 -11.93 -2.48
CA THR A 137 17.10 -10.64 -1.80
C THR A 137 18.38 -10.35 -1.04
N TRP A 138 19.19 -11.37 -0.72
CA TRP A 138 20.45 -11.20 -0.02
C TRP A 138 21.59 -11.98 -0.67
N CYS A 139 22.77 -11.35 -0.78
CA CYS A 139 23.97 -11.86 -1.43
C CYS A 139 25.20 -11.58 -0.55
N HIS A 140 25.85 -12.63 -0.03
CA HIS A 140 27.13 -12.48 0.67
C HIS A 140 28.33 -12.55 -0.30
N ALA A 141 29.45 -11.92 0.08
CA ALA A 141 30.70 -11.81 -0.68
C ALA A 141 31.41 -13.15 -1.01
N GLY A 142 30.83 -14.30 -0.65
CA GLY A 142 31.32 -15.65 -0.91
C GLY A 142 30.36 -16.56 -1.69
N ASN A 143 29.48 -15.99 -2.54
CA ASN A 143 28.46 -16.67 -3.37
C ASN A 143 27.16 -17.11 -2.69
N ALA A 144 27.00 -16.97 -1.38
CA ALA A 144 25.74 -17.30 -0.71
C ALA A 144 24.63 -16.35 -1.16
N LYS A 145 23.52 -16.91 -1.64
CA LYS A 145 22.34 -16.18 -2.13
C LYS A 145 21.10 -16.68 -1.40
N ASN A 146 20.34 -15.76 -0.80
CA ASN A 146 19.17 -16.08 0.00
C ASN A 146 17.95 -15.26 -0.43
N HIS A 147 16.77 -15.81 -0.19
CA HIS A 147 15.46 -15.17 -0.38
C HIS A 147 14.82 -15.05 1.01
N ILE A 148 14.98 -13.89 1.63
CA ILE A 148 14.66 -13.66 3.04
C ILE A 148 13.83 -12.41 3.29
N ASP A 149 13.74 -11.52 2.31
CA ASP A 149 12.91 -10.33 2.35
C ASP A 149 11.62 -10.57 1.56
N HIS A 150 10.48 -10.35 2.19
CA HIS A 150 9.17 -10.56 1.56
C HIS A 150 8.28 -9.35 1.72
N ILE A 151 7.36 -9.20 0.78
CA ILE A 151 6.21 -8.30 0.91
C ILE A 151 4.99 -9.20 1.09
N SER A 152 4.30 -9.09 2.22
CA SER A 152 3.09 -9.87 2.48
C SER A 152 1.86 -8.99 2.34
N THR A 153 0.75 -9.56 1.89
CA THR A 153 -0.53 -8.85 1.76
C THR A 153 -1.66 -9.67 2.35
N SER A 154 -2.68 -9.00 2.88
CA SER A 154 -3.93 -9.66 3.28
C SER A 154 -4.51 -10.51 2.15
N GLN A 155 -4.97 -11.71 2.50
CA GLN A 155 -5.47 -12.70 1.55
C GLN A 155 -6.66 -12.20 0.73
N ARG A 156 -7.53 -11.39 1.35
CA ARG A 156 -8.63 -10.71 0.66
C ARG A 156 -8.16 -9.91 -0.56
N TRP A 157 -7.01 -9.27 -0.43
CA TRP A 157 -6.41 -8.42 -1.45
C TRP A 157 -5.28 -9.10 -2.21
N ARG A 158 -5.07 -10.41 -2.01
CA ARG A 158 -4.03 -11.20 -2.69
C ARG A 158 -4.01 -11.00 -4.19
N SER A 159 -5.19 -10.97 -4.83
CA SER A 159 -5.31 -10.78 -6.28
C SER A 159 -4.97 -9.37 -6.77
N SER A 160 -4.85 -8.39 -5.87
CA SER A 160 -4.41 -7.01 -6.15
C SER A 160 -2.90 -6.88 -6.16
N LEU A 161 -2.17 -7.73 -5.43
CA LEU A 161 -0.73 -7.88 -5.60
C LEU A 161 -0.47 -8.60 -6.93
N GLN A 162 0.06 -7.88 -7.92
CA GLN A 162 0.30 -8.38 -9.28
C GLN A 162 1.68 -9.00 -9.45
N ASP A 163 2.67 -8.54 -8.67
CA ASP A 163 4.05 -9.00 -8.76
C ASP A 163 4.83 -8.68 -7.48
N VAL A 164 5.82 -9.52 -7.15
CA VAL A 164 6.86 -9.24 -6.16
C VAL A 164 8.19 -9.75 -6.71
N ARG A 165 9.19 -8.87 -6.77
CA ARG A 165 10.50 -9.19 -7.37
C ARG A 165 11.66 -8.42 -6.74
N ALA A 166 12.78 -9.10 -6.60
CA ALA A 166 14.06 -8.49 -6.30
C ALA A 166 14.67 -7.81 -7.53
N LYS A 167 15.27 -6.64 -7.32
CA LYS A 167 16.00 -5.85 -8.32
C LYS A 167 17.49 -5.99 -8.06
N ARG A 168 18.18 -6.65 -8.99
CA ARG A 168 19.64 -6.75 -8.97
C ARG A 168 20.27 -5.49 -9.54
N GLY A 169 21.42 -5.10 -8.99
CA GLY A 169 22.18 -3.94 -9.48
C GLY A 169 21.60 -2.60 -9.06
N THR A 170 20.91 -2.58 -7.91
CA THR A 170 20.55 -1.33 -7.22
C THR A 170 21.78 -0.77 -6.53
N ASP A 171 22.03 0.52 -6.73
CA ASP A 171 23.25 1.17 -6.28
C ASP A 171 23.13 1.72 -4.85
N ALA A 172 23.20 0.86 -3.84
CA ALA A 172 23.34 1.34 -2.44
C ALA A 172 24.42 0.62 -1.63
N ALA A 173 25.37 -0.05 -2.31
CA ALA A 173 26.45 -0.81 -1.67
C ALA A 173 25.94 -1.71 -0.50
N SER A 174 24.76 -2.31 -0.68
CA SER A 174 24.14 -3.24 0.27
C SER A 174 24.30 -4.66 -0.26
N ASP A 175 24.47 -5.61 0.66
CA ASP A 175 24.36 -7.04 0.38
C ASP A 175 22.90 -7.46 0.16
N HIS A 176 21.93 -6.58 0.42
CA HIS A 176 20.53 -6.76 0.08
C HIS A 176 20.14 -6.09 -1.24
N ASN A 177 19.39 -6.83 -2.06
CA ASN A 177 18.69 -6.31 -3.23
C ASN A 177 17.36 -5.70 -2.82
N LEU A 178 17.01 -4.56 -3.41
CA LEU A 178 15.69 -3.96 -3.29
C LEU A 178 14.59 -4.93 -3.77
N VAL A 179 13.56 -5.14 -2.96
CA VAL A 179 12.38 -5.93 -3.32
C VAL A 179 11.22 -5.00 -3.62
N ILE A 180 10.56 -5.17 -4.77
CA ILE A 180 9.44 -4.33 -5.21
C ILE A 180 8.19 -5.19 -5.38
N GLY A 181 7.10 -4.76 -4.75
CA GLY A 181 5.75 -5.26 -4.94
C GLY A 181 4.94 -4.32 -5.82
N SER A 182 4.17 -4.86 -6.76
CA SER A 182 3.25 -4.10 -7.63
C SER A 182 1.82 -4.38 -7.22
N ILE A 183 1.10 -3.35 -6.75
CA ILE A 183 -0.29 -3.45 -6.29
C ILE A 183 -1.19 -2.65 -7.20
N LYS A 184 -2.25 -3.29 -7.70
CA LYS A 184 -3.32 -2.61 -8.46
C LYS A 184 -4.65 -2.94 -7.81
N MET A 185 -5.37 -1.92 -7.36
CA MET A 185 -6.62 -2.15 -6.65
C MET A 185 -7.70 -2.65 -7.61
N LYS A 186 -8.30 -3.79 -7.25
CA LYS A 186 -9.44 -4.35 -8.00
C LYS A 186 -10.73 -4.02 -7.25
N LEU A 187 -11.09 -2.75 -7.28
CA LEU A 187 -12.35 -2.28 -6.70
C LEU A 187 -13.51 -2.56 -7.65
N LEU A 188 -14.60 -3.12 -7.11
CA LEU A 188 -15.87 -3.12 -7.83
C LEU A 188 -16.28 -1.68 -8.09
N ALA A 189 -16.59 -1.35 -9.34
CA ALA A 189 -17.07 -0.03 -9.70
C ALA A 189 -18.38 0.24 -8.95
N GLN A 190 -18.35 1.15 -7.99
CA GLN A 190 -19.57 1.64 -7.38
C GLN A 190 -20.31 2.40 -8.48
N LYS A 191 -21.49 1.92 -8.90
CA LYS A 191 -22.36 2.67 -9.80
C LYS A 191 -22.57 4.02 -9.11
N LYS A 192 -22.08 5.11 -9.72
CA LYS A 192 -22.38 6.45 -9.24
C LYS A 192 -23.89 6.49 -9.13
N SER A 193 -24.42 6.69 -7.92
CA SER A 193 -25.83 7.01 -7.79
C SER A 193 -25.99 8.27 -8.64
N VAL A 194 -26.67 8.14 -9.77
CA VAL A 194 -27.05 9.31 -10.53
C VAL A 194 -28.02 10.00 -9.59
N VAL A 195 -27.57 11.06 -8.91
CA VAL A 195 -28.48 11.98 -8.24
C VAL A 195 -29.40 12.44 -9.36
N LYS A 196 -30.61 11.85 -9.44
CA LYS A 196 -31.60 12.25 -10.42
C LYS A 196 -31.84 13.73 -10.13
N ARG A 197 -31.36 14.62 -11.00
CA ARG A 197 -31.74 16.03 -10.94
C ARG A 197 -33.25 16.05 -10.87
N ARG A 198 -33.80 16.58 -9.78
CA ARG A 198 -35.24 16.75 -9.63
C ARG A 198 -35.69 17.66 -10.77
N LYS A 199 -36.38 17.10 -11.77
CA LYS A 199 -36.96 17.89 -12.86
C LYS A 199 -38.20 18.57 -12.31
N PHE A 200 -38.13 19.88 -12.14
CA PHE A 200 -39.31 20.68 -11.82
C PHE A 200 -40.16 20.85 -13.08
N ASN A 201 -41.49 20.80 -12.94
CA ASN A 201 -42.40 21.05 -14.05
C ASN A 201 -42.52 22.56 -14.29
N ILE A 202 -41.55 23.12 -15.02
CA ILE A 202 -41.45 24.55 -15.34
C ILE A 202 -42.67 25.01 -16.18
N GLY A 203 -43.32 24.09 -16.91
CA GLY A 203 -44.52 24.39 -17.70
C GLY A 203 -45.68 24.93 -16.85
N LYS A 204 -45.76 24.57 -15.56
CA LYS A 204 -46.77 25.10 -14.64
C LYS A 204 -46.62 26.61 -14.39
N LEU A 205 -45.42 27.18 -14.56
CA LEU A 205 -45.19 28.62 -14.44
C LEU A 205 -45.77 29.44 -15.60
N LYS A 206 -46.31 28.79 -16.64
CA LYS A 206 -47.08 29.47 -17.70
C LYS A 206 -48.47 29.90 -17.22
N LEU A 207 -49.00 29.27 -16.17
CA LEU A 207 -50.29 29.63 -15.60
C LEU A 207 -50.10 30.86 -14.68
N PRO A 208 -50.86 31.96 -14.87
CA PRO A 208 -50.64 33.21 -14.14
C PRO A 208 -50.71 33.06 -12.63
N ASN A 209 -51.70 32.30 -12.14
CA ASN A 209 -51.90 32.05 -10.71
C ASN A 209 -50.72 31.31 -10.06
N ILE A 210 -50.19 30.27 -10.72
CA ILE A 210 -49.05 29.50 -10.21
C ILE A 210 -47.77 30.35 -10.25
N ARG A 211 -47.62 31.20 -11.27
CA ARG A 211 -46.48 32.12 -11.38
C ARG A 211 -46.47 33.12 -10.24
N GLU A 212 -47.61 33.75 -9.94
CA GLU A 212 -47.73 34.71 -8.84
C GLU A 212 -47.45 34.07 -7.48
N GLU A 213 -48.07 32.93 -7.16
CA GLU A 213 -47.79 32.20 -5.92
C GLU A 213 -46.30 31.86 -5.77
N PHE A 214 -45.68 31.40 -6.87
CA PHE A 214 -44.26 31.08 -6.89
C PHE A 214 -43.37 32.32 -6.68
N GLN A 215 -43.71 33.45 -7.30
CA GLN A 215 -42.99 34.71 -7.11
C GLN A 215 -43.11 35.22 -5.67
N ILE A 216 -44.32 35.21 -5.08
CA ILE A 216 -44.54 35.60 -3.69
C ILE A 216 -43.74 34.70 -2.75
N SER A 217 -43.78 33.39 -2.95
CA SER A 217 -43.02 32.43 -2.15
C SER A 217 -41.51 32.66 -2.24
N LEU A 218 -41.00 32.96 -3.44
CA LEU A 218 -39.60 33.33 -3.64
C LEU A 218 -39.24 34.62 -2.91
N GLN A 219 -40.06 35.66 -3.06
CA GLN A 219 -39.83 36.96 -2.43
C GLN A 219 -39.81 36.84 -0.90
N ASN A 220 -40.79 36.13 -0.33
CA ASN A 220 -40.87 35.88 1.11
C ASN A 220 -39.67 35.07 1.64
N ARG A 221 -39.13 34.15 0.82
CA ARG A 221 -38.01 33.31 1.22
C ARG A 221 -36.67 34.05 1.24
N PHE A 222 -36.53 35.07 0.40
CA PHE A 222 -35.28 35.81 0.22
C PHE A 222 -35.35 37.26 0.71
N SER A 223 -36.48 37.68 1.30
CA SER A 223 -36.65 39.02 1.88
C SER A 223 -35.59 39.37 2.94
N ALA A 224 -35.17 38.40 3.74
CA ALA A 224 -34.13 38.58 4.76
C ALA A 224 -32.73 38.82 4.17
N ILE A 225 -32.52 38.55 2.87
CA ILE A 225 -31.24 38.77 2.18
C ILE A 225 -31.21 40.13 1.47
N SER A 226 -32.36 40.68 1.11
CA SER A 226 -32.45 42.03 0.51
C SER A 226 -32.12 43.16 1.49
N ASP A 227 -32.22 42.92 2.79
CA ASP A 227 -31.86 43.90 3.84
C ASP A 227 -30.35 43.91 4.16
N LEU A 228 -29.60 42.93 3.64
CA LEU A 228 -28.14 42.93 3.68
C LEU A 228 -27.63 43.80 2.53
N ASP A 229 -27.76 45.10 2.73
CA ASP A 229 -27.13 46.13 1.92
C ASP A 229 -25.62 45.83 1.84
N ILE A 230 -25.14 45.45 0.66
CA ILE A 230 -23.71 45.29 0.39
C ILE A 230 -23.14 46.72 0.41
N ARG A 231 -22.84 47.22 1.60
CA ARG A 231 -21.90 48.32 1.74
C ARG A 231 -20.54 47.78 1.33
N GLY A 232 -20.21 48.02 0.07
CA GLY A 232 -18.86 47.90 -0.41
C GLY A 232 -18.00 48.93 0.30
N GLU A 233 -17.14 48.46 1.19
CA GLU A 233 -15.86 49.07 1.54
C GLU A 233 -14.76 48.03 1.33
#